data_AF-A0A3D6DG28-F1
#
_entry.id   AF-A0A3D6DG28-F1
#
_cell.length_a   1.000
_cell.length_b   1.000
_cell.length_c   1.000
_cell.angle_alpha   90.00
_cell.angle_beta   90.00
_cell.angle_gamma   90.00
#
_symmetry.space_group_name_H-M   'P 1'
#
loop_
_entity.id
_entity.type
_entity.pdbx_description
1 polymer ?
#
loop_
_entity_poly.entity_id
_entity_poly.type
_entity_poly.pdbx_seq_one_letter_code
_entity_poly.pdbx_strand_id
1 'polypeptide(L)'
;ALLSEENRWQFWIPEGFAHGFLTLEPNTVFCYKCTEVYSPNHEGSLLWNDPDLNIDWGTTAPLLSEKDVKAPSFADFQSPFT
;
A
#
# COMPACT_ATOMS: atom_id res chain seq x y z
N ALA A 1 -0.44 -11.16 4.97
CA ALA A 1 0.52 -12.26 5.27
C ALA A 1 1.80 -11.63 5.79
N LEU A 2 2.52 -12.27 6.71
CA LEU A 2 3.82 -11.78 7.17
C LEU A 2 4.88 -12.09 6.10
N LEU A 3 5.48 -11.07 5.50
CA LEU A 3 6.61 -11.20 4.57
C LEU A 3 7.90 -10.95 5.33
N SER A 4 8.89 -11.84 5.13
CA SER A 4 10.17 -11.80 5.85
C SER A 4 11.30 -12.33 4.98
N GLU A 5 12.54 -12.01 5.36
CA GLU A 5 13.71 -12.55 4.69
C GLU A 5 13.76 -14.08 4.80
N GLU A 6 13.32 -14.65 5.92
CA GLU A 6 13.38 -16.09 6.19
C GLU A 6 12.44 -16.87 5.26
N ASN A 7 11.20 -16.37 5.11
CA ASN A 7 10.19 -17.08 4.32
C ASN A 7 10.36 -16.86 2.81
N ARG A 8 10.96 -15.73 2.40
CA ARG A 8 11.15 -15.34 0.99
C ARG A 8 9.88 -15.43 0.16
N TRP A 9 8.73 -15.19 0.79
CA TRP A 9 7.46 -15.22 0.12
C TRP A 9 7.31 -14.02 -0.80
N GLN A 10 6.69 -14.26 -1.95
CA GLN A 10 6.24 -13.22 -2.86
C GLN A 10 4.72 -13.14 -2.77
N PHE A 11 4.19 -11.92 -2.71
CA PHE A 11 2.77 -11.68 -2.69
C PHE A 11 2.36 -11.03 -4.01
N TRP A 12 1.47 -11.68 -4.75
CA TRP A 12 0.97 -11.18 -6.02
C TRP A 12 -0.23 -10.26 -5.78
N ILE A 13 -0.16 -9.06 -6.35
CA ILE A 13 -1.25 -8.09 -6.35
C ILE A 13 -1.83 -8.06 -7.77
N PRO A 14 -3.07 -8.54 -7.98
CA PRO A 14 -3.73 -8.40 -9.28
C PRO A 14 -4.04 -6.95 -9.60
N GLU A 15 -4.18 -6.64 -10.89
CA GLU A 15 -4.69 -5.34 -11.33
C GLU A 15 -6.05 -5.03 -10.70
N GLY A 16 -6.25 -3.76 -10.33
CA GLY A 16 -7.47 -3.31 -9.63
C GLY A 16 -7.45 -3.43 -8.11
N PHE A 17 -6.45 -4.09 -7.52
CA PHE A 17 -6.31 -4.17 -6.06
C PHE A 17 -5.40 -3.08 -5.52
N ALA A 18 -5.84 -2.41 -4.46
CA ALA A 18 -4.99 -1.54 -3.67
C ALA A 18 -3.96 -2.36 -2.87
N HIS A 19 -2.74 -1.85 -2.72
CA HIS A 19 -1.67 -2.49 -1.98
C HIS A 19 -0.99 -1.49 -1.03
N GLY A 20 -0.88 -1.86 0.24
CA GLY A 20 -0.15 -1.14 1.27
C GLY A 20 0.56 -2.11 2.21
N PHE A 21 1.65 -1.68 2.82
CA PHE A 21 2.43 -2.47 3.77
C PHE A 21 3.06 -1.58 4.84
N LEU A 22 3.38 -2.19 5.98
CA LEU A 22 4.12 -1.56 7.07
C LEU A 22 5.42 -2.33 7.29
N THR A 23 6.55 -1.64 7.28
CA THR A 23 7.83 -2.24 7.69
C THR A 23 7.84 -2.44 9.19
N LEU A 24 8.17 -3.64 9.66
CA LEU A 24 8.21 -3.98 11.08
C LEU A 24 9.59 -3.72 11.72
N GLU A 25 10.64 -3.61 10.90
CA GLU A 25 12.02 -3.43 11.36
C GLU A 25 12.72 -2.29 10.58
N PRO A 26 13.68 -1.58 11.22
CA PRO A 26 14.51 -0.60 10.53
C PRO A 26 15.31 -1.23 9.38
N ASN A 27 15.60 -0.43 8.34
CA ASN A 27 16.40 -0.86 7.19
C ASN A 27 15.81 -2.06 6.42
N THR A 28 14.49 -2.28 6.50
CA THR A 28 13.78 -3.26 5.69
C THR A 28 13.91 -2.91 4.20
N VAL A 29 14.33 -3.87 3.38
CA VAL A 29 14.33 -3.75 1.91
C VAL A 29 13.13 -4.50 1.36
N PHE A 30 12.30 -3.81 0.58
CA PHE A 30 11.15 -4.40 -0.10
C PHE A 30 11.30 -4.29 -1.61
N CYS A 31 11.17 -5.42 -2.31
CA CYS A 31 11.45 -5.52 -3.75
C CYS A 31 10.17 -5.83 -4.54
N TYR A 32 9.98 -5.14 -5.65
CA TYR A 32 8.86 -5.35 -6.56
C TYR A 32 9.31 -5.94 -7.88
N LYS A 33 8.49 -6.83 -8.42
CA LYS A 33 8.46 -7.14 -9.85
C LYS A 33 7.16 -6.56 -10.40
N CYS A 34 7.28 -5.55 -11.24
CA CYS A 34 6.13 -4.87 -11.83
C CYS A 34 5.86 -5.44 -13.22
N THR A 35 4.59 -5.55 -13.58
CA THR A 35 4.16 -5.89 -14.94
C THR A 35 4.42 -4.75 -15.92
N GLU A 36 4.43 -3.51 -15.43
CA GLU A 36 4.62 -2.29 -16.21
C GLU A 36 5.62 -1.32 -15.56
N VAL A 37 6.06 -0.33 -16.33
CA VAL A 37 6.95 0.74 -15.86
C VAL A 37 6.16 1.74 -15.01
N TYR A 38 6.82 2.31 -13.99
CA TYR A 38 6.22 3.33 -13.13
C TYR A 38 5.69 4.53 -13.92
N SER A 39 4.45 4.94 -13.61
CA SER A 39 3.81 6.12 -14.17
C SER A 39 3.07 6.89 -13.08
N PRO A 40 3.58 8.05 -12.62
CA PRO A 40 2.98 8.80 -11.52
C PRO A 40 1.55 9.27 -11.83
N ASN A 41 1.24 9.51 -13.11
CA ASN A 41 -0.08 9.96 -13.55
C ASN A 41 -1.16 8.86 -13.50
N HIS A 42 -0.75 7.59 -13.42
CA HIS A 42 -1.65 6.44 -13.35
C HIS A 42 -1.62 5.78 -11.96
N GLU A 43 -0.92 6.38 -10.99
CA GLU A 43 -0.89 5.91 -9.62
C GLU A 43 -2.02 6.56 -8.81
N GLY A 44 -2.85 5.75 -8.16
CA GLY A 44 -3.83 6.18 -7.17
C GLY A 44 -3.31 6.01 -5.74
N SER A 45 -4.00 6.61 -4.77
CA SER A 45 -3.74 6.38 -3.34
C SER A 45 -5.04 6.34 -2.56
N LEU A 46 -5.01 5.68 -1.41
CA LEU A 46 -6.09 5.62 -0.44
C LEU A 46 -5.54 6.01 0.92
N LEU A 47 -6.37 6.65 1.75
CA LEU A 47 -6.02 6.99 3.11
C LEU A 47 -5.69 5.70 3.89
N TRP A 48 -4.48 5.63 4.44
CA TRP A 48 -3.97 4.40 5.06
C TRP A 48 -4.79 3.96 6.29
N ASN A 49 -5.26 4.93 7.08
CA ASN A 49 -6.08 4.73 8.27
C ASN A 49 -7.56 5.03 8.00
N ASP A 50 -8.01 4.79 6.78
CA ASP A 50 -9.40 4.96 6.41
C ASP A 50 -10.32 4.09 7.30
N PRO A 51 -11.36 4.68 7.91
CA PRO A 51 -12.25 3.97 8.83
C PRO A 51 -13.14 2.93 8.14
N ASP A 52 -13.43 3.06 6.85
CA ASP A 52 -14.25 2.09 6.12
C ASP A 52 -13.43 0.85 5.78
N LEU A 53 -12.13 1.01 5.50
CA LEU A 53 -11.19 -0.10 5.31
C LEU A 53 -10.82 -0.77 6.64
N ASN A 54 -10.76 0.01 7.74
CA ASN A 54 -10.56 -0.46 9.12
C ASN A 54 -9.40 -1.47 9.27
N ILE A 55 -8.26 -1.18 8.65
CA ILE A 55 -7.07 -2.05 8.68
C ILE A 55 -6.34 -1.84 10.01
N ASP A 56 -6.11 -2.93 10.75
CA ASP A 56 -5.26 -2.90 11.94
C ASP A 56 -3.78 -2.92 11.54
N TRP A 57 -3.17 -1.75 11.52
CA TRP A 57 -1.75 -1.56 11.23
C TRP A 57 -0.85 -1.75 12.47
N GLY A 58 -1.41 -1.86 13.68
CA GLY A 58 -0.63 -1.95 14.92
C GLY A 58 0.18 -0.69 15.26
N THR A 59 -0.10 0.46 14.61
CA THR A 59 0.54 1.74 14.90
C THR A 59 -0.41 2.90 14.63
N THR A 60 -0.26 3.99 15.40
CA THR A 60 -1.00 5.24 15.20
C THR A 60 -0.16 6.36 14.59
N ALA A 61 1.14 6.13 14.40
CA ALA A 61 2.09 7.15 13.93
C ALA A 61 3.13 6.56 12.95
N PRO A 62 2.70 6.01 11.79
CA PRO A 62 3.63 5.60 10.76
C PRO A 62 4.33 6.81 10.13
N LEU A 63 5.53 6.59 9.60
CA LEU A 63 6.18 7.55 8.72
C LEU A 63 5.58 7.42 7.33
N LEU A 64 5.02 8.50 6.81
CA LEU A 64 4.29 8.51 5.54
C LEU A 64 4.87 9.53 4.57
N SER A 65 4.66 9.30 3.29
CA SER A 65 4.93 10.31 2.26
C SER A 65 3.88 11.42 2.30
N GLU A 66 4.18 12.59 1.71
CA GLU A 66 3.17 13.64 1.57
C GLU A 66 1.94 13.20 0.76
N LYS A 67 2.13 12.30 -0.22
CA LYS A 67 1.06 11.75 -1.04
C LYS A 67 0.07 10.95 -0.18
N ASP A 68 0.59 10.06 0.66
CA ASP A 68 -0.25 9.16 1.46
C ASP A 68 -0.95 9.89 2.62
N VAL A 69 -0.34 10.96 3.14
CA VAL A 69 -0.98 11.85 4.13
C VAL A 69 -2.18 12.60 3.52
N LYS A 70 -2.13 12.90 2.22
CA LYS A 70 -3.18 13.65 1.50
C LYS A 70 -4.09 12.73 0.66
N ALA A 71 -3.97 11.42 0.81
CA ALA A 71 -4.75 10.46 0.03
C ALA A 71 -6.25 10.59 0.34
N PRO A 72 -7.13 10.36 -0.65
CA PRO A 72 -8.58 10.42 -0.45
C PRO A 72 -9.06 9.28 0.45
N SER A 73 -10.21 9.48 1.09
CA SER A 73 -10.93 8.42 1.80
C SER A 73 -11.35 7.31 0.82
N PHE A 74 -11.64 6.12 1.35
CA PHE A 74 -12.18 5.03 0.54
C PHE A 74 -13.56 5.38 -0.04
N ALA A 75 -14.39 6.08 0.72
CA ALA A 75 -15.70 6.55 0.26
C ALA A 75 -15.61 7.54 -0.92
N ASP A 76 -14.57 8.38 -0.96
CA ASP A 76 -14.37 9.37 -2.03
C ASP A 76 -13.58 8.80 -3.22
N PHE A 77 -13.02 7.59 -3.09
CA PHE A 77 -12.20 6.98 -4.14
C PHE A 77 -13.06 6.52 -5.31
N GLN A 78 -12.76 7.05 -6.49
CA GLN A 78 -13.36 6.62 -7.74
C GLN A 78 -12.45 5.59 -8.41
N SER A 79 -12.85 4.31 -8.33
CA SER A 79 -12.10 3.23 -8.98
C SER A 79 -12.08 3.42 -10.51
N PRO A 80 -10.89 3.42 -11.14
CA PRO A 80 -10.79 3.36 -12.60
C PRO A 80 -11.00 1.94 -13.15
N PHE A 81 -11.11 0.94 -12.26
CA PHE A 81 -11.32 -0.47 -12.60
C PHE A 81 -12.79 -0.86 -12.47
N THR A 82 -13.26 -1.71 -13.38
CA THR A 82 -14.63 -2.24 -13.48
C THR A 82 -14.68 -3.75 -13.41
#